data_AF-A0A564YHQ7-F1
#
_entry.id   AF-A0A564YHQ7-F1
#
_cell.length_a   1.000
_cell.length_b   1.000
_cell.length_c   1.000
_cell.angle_alpha   90.00
_cell.angle_beta   90.00
_cell.angle_gamma   90.00
#
_symmetry.space_group_name_H-M   'P 1'
#
loop_
_entity.id
_entity.type
_entity.pdbx_description
1 polymer ?
#
loop_
_entity_poly.entity_id
_entity_poly.type
_entity_poly.pdbx_seq_one_letter_code
_entity_poly.pdbx_strand_id
1 'polypeptide(L)'
;VRKIAWLSHSPLYLYKSGLDISKVSCPVVGGHSGITMVPIFSQCNPSVVFPHKTSEELVARIRNAGTDVVNAKAGEGSATLSVAYAGARFVNSLLHAMKGRGEIVECAFVESDVSETDFFASPVLLGPNGVEQVFGIGNVNKYETELLKTAIPELKKNIQRGKDFAAKY
;
A
#
# COMPACT_ATOMS: atom_id res chain seq x y z
N VAL A 1 5.70 -4.61 5.01
CA VAL A 1 4.64 -5.64 4.86
C VAL A 1 3.48 -5.20 3.96
N ARG A 2 3.46 -3.99 3.34
CA ARG A 2 2.27 -3.47 2.63
C ARG A 2 2.30 -3.54 1.10
N LYS A 3 3.37 -4.08 0.53
CA LYS A 3 3.29 -4.72 -0.78
C LYS A 3 2.38 -5.96 -0.76
N ILE A 4 1.76 -6.33 0.37
CA ILE A 4 0.68 -7.34 0.46
C ILE A 4 -0.48 -6.97 -0.46
N ALA A 5 -1.06 -5.76 -0.33
CA ALA A 5 -2.23 -5.38 -1.13
C ALA A 5 -1.88 -5.29 -2.64
N TRP A 6 -0.64 -4.90 -2.95
CA TRP A 6 -0.14 -4.89 -4.32
C TRP A 6 0.25 -6.27 -4.82
N LEU A 7 1.31 -6.91 -4.32
CA LEU A 7 1.80 -8.21 -4.83
C LEU A 7 0.76 -9.32 -4.87
N SER A 8 -0.21 -9.35 -3.94
CA SER A 8 -1.23 -10.40 -3.98
C SER A 8 -2.24 -10.22 -5.11
N HIS A 9 -2.41 -9.01 -5.66
CA HIS A 9 -3.45 -8.70 -6.66
C HIS A 9 -2.94 -7.92 -7.89
N SER A 10 -1.66 -7.52 -7.91
CA SER A 10 -0.88 -7.07 -9.05
C SER A 10 -0.87 -8.02 -10.25
N PRO A 11 -0.95 -9.35 -10.10
CA PRO A 11 -0.85 -10.25 -11.23
C PRO A 11 -1.96 -10.07 -12.28
N LEU A 12 -3.18 -9.75 -11.86
CA LEU A 12 -4.34 -9.82 -12.76
C LEU A 12 -4.52 -8.60 -13.68
N TYR A 13 -4.14 -7.40 -13.24
CA TYR A 13 -4.31 -6.20 -14.10
C TYR A 13 -3.10 -5.99 -15.02
N LEU A 14 -1.89 -6.33 -14.58
CA LEU A 14 -0.69 -6.31 -15.44
C LEU A 14 -0.73 -7.37 -16.53
N TYR A 15 -1.40 -8.50 -16.25
CA TYR A 15 -1.72 -9.48 -17.28
C TYR A 15 -2.55 -8.87 -18.43
N LYS A 16 -3.52 -7.99 -18.12
CA LYS A 16 -4.30 -7.29 -19.16
C LYS A 16 -3.51 -6.20 -19.90
N SER A 17 -2.51 -5.61 -19.25
CA SER A 17 -1.63 -4.59 -19.85
C SER A 17 -0.47 -5.17 -20.66
N GLY A 18 -0.28 -6.50 -20.65
CA GLY A 18 0.86 -7.16 -21.31
C GLY A 18 2.22 -6.85 -20.67
N LEU A 19 2.22 -6.30 -19.46
CA LEU A 19 3.43 -5.89 -18.76
C LEU A 19 3.95 -7.01 -17.86
N ASP A 20 5.27 -7.13 -17.80
CA ASP A 20 5.94 -8.02 -16.85
C ASP A 20 5.68 -7.55 -15.42
N ILE A 21 4.93 -8.36 -14.67
CA ILE A 21 4.53 -8.08 -13.28
C ILE A 21 5.74 -7.84 -12.38
N SER A 22 6.85 -8.51 -12.65
CA SER A 22 8.07 -8.38 -11.85
C SER A 22 8.72 -7.00 -11.97
N LYS A 23 8.39 -6.25 -13.04
CA LYS A 23 8.97 -4.94 -13.37
C LYS A 23 8.05 -3.77 -13.09
N VAL A 24 6.81 -4.01 -12.63
CA VAL A 24 5.89 -2.93 -12.31
C VAL A 24 5.90 -2.60 -10.82
N SER A 25 5.92 -1.30 -10.54
CA SER A 25 5.76 -0.73 -9.22
C SER A 25 4.75 0.40 -9.29
N CYS A 26 3.72 0.36 -8.44
CA CYS A 26 2.93 1.56 -8.18
C CYS A 26 2.68 1.73 -6.68
N PRO A 27 2.74 2.96 -6.18
CA PRO A 27 2.59 3.21 -4.76
C PRO A 27 1.14 3.02 -4.31
N VAL A 28 0.99 2.50 -3.08
CA VAL A 28 -0.26 2.58 -2.31
C VAL A 28 0.01 3.35 -1.06
N VAL A 29 -0.79 4.38 -0.87
CA VAL A 29 -0.66 5.30 0.25
C VAL A 29 -1.88 5.22 1.16
N GLY A 30 -1.81 5.88 2.32
CA GLY A 30 -2.89 5.91 3.32
C GLY A 30 -2.78 4.80 4.36
N GLY A 31 -3.79 3.93 4.45
CA GLY A 31 -3.90 2.84 5.42
C GLY A 31 -3.77 1.44 4.81
N HIS A 32 -4.29 0.43 5.51
CA HIS A 32 -4.31 -0.97 5.06
C HIS A 32 -5.67 -1.64 5.29
N SER A 33 -6.76 -0.86 5.31
CA SER A 33 -8.12 -1.37 5.51
C SER A 33 -9.13 -0.63 4.65
N GLY A 34 -9.88 -1.37 3.82
CA GLY A 34 -10.97 -0.83 3.01
C GLY A 34 -10.59 0.47 2.28
N ILE A 35 -11.39 1.52 2.47
CA ILE A 35 -11.23 2.80 1.78
C ILE A 35 -9.90 3.51 2.08
N THR A 36 -9.22 3.17 3.18
CA THR A 36 -7.94 3.78 3.54
C THR A 36 -6.80 3.38 2.59
N MET A 37 -6.94 2.30 1.83
CA MET A 37 -5.97 1.92 0.80
C MET A 37 -6.20 2.75 -0.46
N VAL A 38 -5.23 3.60 -0.79
CA VAL A 38 -5.30 4.49 -1.97
C VAL A 38 -4.16 4.15 -2.95
N PRO A 39 -4.44 3.40 -4.03
CA PRO A 39 -3.47 3.18 -5.09
C PRO A 39 -3.29 4.45 -5.93
N ILE A 40 -2.04 4.83 -6.18
CA ILE A 40 -1.69 6.00 -6.98
C ILE A 40 -1.22 5.53 -8.35
N PHE A 41 -2.17 5.28 -9.25
CA PHE A 41 -1.90 4.78 -10.60
C PHE A 41 -1.12 5.79 -11.44
N SER A 42 -1.30 7.09 -11.18
CA SER A 42 -0.54 8.16 -11.85
C SER A 42 0.98 8.09 -11.61
N GLN A 43 1.41 7.36 -10.58
CA GLN A 43 2.83 7.18 -10.22
C GLN A 43 3.32 5.74 -10.47
N CYS A 44 2.61 4.97 -11.29
CA CYS A 44 3.07 3.68 -11.74
C CYS A 44 4.35 3.78 -12.59
N ASN A 45 5.26 2.83 -12.39
CA ASN A 45 6.42 2.62 -13.25
C ASN A 45 6.50 1.14 -13.69
N PRO A 46 6.51 0.84 -15.00
CA PRO A 46 6.30 1.77 -16.12
C PRO A 46 4.93 2.45 -16.04
N SER A 47 4.81 3.62 -16.66
CA SER A 47 3.57 4.40 -16.65
C SER A 47 2.43 3.62 -17.28
N VAL A 48 1.28 3.65 -16.62
CA VAL A 48 0.02 3.07 -17.11
C VAL A 48 -1.08 4.10 -16.99
N VAL A 49 -1.93 4.18 -18.02
CA VAL A 49 -3.09 5.06 -18.03
C VAL A 49 -4.33 4.20 -18.20
N PHE A 50 -5.26 4.34 -17.27
CA PHE A 50 -6.51 3.60 -17.28
C PHE A 50 -7.69 4.54 -17.54
N PRO A 51 -8.72 4.09 -18.28
CA PRO A 51 -10.02 4.74 -18.26
C PRO A 51 -10.54 4.88 -16.81
N HIS A 52 -11.33 5.92 -16.54
CA HIS A 52 -11.87 6.18 -15.20
C HIS A 52 -12.59 4.97 -14.60
N LYS A 53 -13.51 4.37 -15.37
CA LYS A 53 -14.26 3.18 -14.97
C LYS A 53 -13.34 2.02 -14.58
N THR A 54 -12.29 1.77 -15.37
CA THR A 54 -11.29 0.73 -15.07
C THR A 54 -10.53 1.05 -13.78
N SER A 55 -10.19 2.33 -13.55
CA SER A 55 -9.53 2.75 -12.31
C SER A 55 -10.41 2.48 -11.09
N GLU A 56 -11.71 2.77 -11.18
CA GLU A 56 -12.68 2.50 -10.10
C GLU A 56 -12.80 1.01 -9.79
N GLU A 57 -12.93 0.17 -10.83
CA GLU A 57 -12.97 -1.30 -10.69
C GLU A 57 -11.69 -1.83 -10.04
N LEU A 58 -10.52 -1.29 -10.43
CA LEU A 58 -9.23 -1.67 -9.85
C LEU A 58 -9.11 -1.25 -8.39
N VAL A 59 -9.50 -0.02 -8.05
CA VAL A 59 -9.50 0.45 -6.66
C VAL A 59 -10.42 -0.40 -5.80
N ALA A 60 -11.64 -0.71 -6.26
CA ALA A 60 -12.57 -1.58 -5.55
C ALA A 60 -11.97 -2.97 -5.31
N ARG A 61 -11.33 -3.56 -6.33
CA ARG A 61 -10.69 -4.87 -6.22
C ARG A 61 -9.50 -4.86 -5.26
N ILE A 62 -8.64 -3.85 -5.32
CA ILE A 62 -7.50 -3.73 -4.39
C ILE A 62 -8.00 -3.62 -2.94
N ARG A 63 -9.11 -2.91 -2.71
CA ARG A 63 -9.69 -2.73 -1.37
C ARG A 63 -10.36 -3.99 -0.84
N ASN A 64 -10.96 -4.80 -1.72
CA ASN A 64 -11.70 -6.01 -1.37
C ASN A 64 -10.89 -7.30 -1.48
N ALA A 65 -9.68 -7.24 -2.04
CA ALA A 65 -8.71 -8.33 -2.15
C ALA A 65 -8.65 -9.28 -0.94
N GLY A 66 -8.57 -8.74 0.27
CA GLY A 66 -8.55 -9.56 1.49
C GLY A 66 -9.85 -10.33 1.71
N THR A 67 -10.98 -9.65 1.50
CA THR A 67 -12.33 -10.24 1.59
C THR A 67 -12.56 -11.29 0.51
N ASP A 68 -12.09 -11.05 -0.72
CA ASP A 68 -12.18 -12.02 -1.83
C ASP A 68 -11.48 -13.33 -1.48
N VAL A 69 -10.32 -13.27 -0.81
CA VAL A 69 -9.61 -14.47 -0.34
C VAL A 69 -10.38 -15.19 0.78
N VAL A 70 -10.97 -14.45 1.72
CA VAL A 70 -11.80 -15.05 2.78
C VAL A 70 -13.00 -15.77 2.16
N ASN A 71 -13.67 -15.14 1.19
CA ASN A 71 -14.81 -15.72 0.49
C ASN A 71 -14.40 -16.94 -0.33
N ALA A 72 -13.27 -16.88 -1.04
CA ALA A 72 -12.74 -18.01 -1.80
C ALA A 72 -12.34 -19.20 -0.90
N LYS A 73 -11.99 -18.93 0.36
CA LYS A 73 -11.75 -19.94 1.40
C LYS A 73 -13.01 -20.30 2.19
N ALA A 74 -14.20 -19.93 1.72
CA ALA A 74 -15.48 -20.19 2.40
C ALA A 74 -15.52 -19.74 3.88
N GLY A 75 -14.78 -18.68 4.22
CA GLY A 75 -14.67 -18.16 5.59
C GLY A 75 -13.63 -18.86 6.47
N GLU A 76 -12.92 -19.88 5.98
CA GLU A 76 -11.90 -20.64 6.73
C GLU A 76 -10.55 -19.90 6.86
N GLY A 77 -10.60 -18.57 6.96
CA GLY A 77 -9.45 -17.70 7.17
C GLY A 77 -9.11 -16.82 5.97
N SER A 78 -8.13 -15.93 6.18
CA SER A 78 -7.73 -14.90 5.21
C SER A 78 -6.49 -15.31 4.41
N ALA A 79 -5.93 -14.36 3.65
CA ALA A 79 -4.72 -14.56 2.88
C ALA A 79 -3.52 -14.92 3.79
N THR A 80 -2.88 -16.06 3.51
CA THR A 80 -1.74 -16.56 4.28
C THR A 80 -0.45 -16.52 3.47
N LEU A 81 -0.37 -17.29 2.38
CA LEU A 81 0.85 -17.42 1.56
C LEU A 81 1.28 -16.10 0.93
N SER A 82 0.34 -15.32 0.40
CA SER A 82 0.64 -14.03 -0.22
C SER A 82 1.08 -12.98 0.81
N VAL A 83 0.54 -13.05 2.02
CA VAL A 83 0.95 -12.24 3.17
C VAL A 83 2.37 -12.59 3.60
N ALA A 84 2.67 -13.88 3.73
CA ALA A 84 4.01 -14.37 4.07
C ALA A 84 5.05 -13.95 3.02
N TYR A 85 4.74 -14.09 1.73
CA TYR A 85 5.62 -13.65 0.64
C TYR A 85 5.93 -12.16 0.70
N ALA A 86 4.90 -11.31 0.86
CA ALA A 86 5.10 -9.87 0.92
C ALA A 86 5.77 -9.40 2.23
N GLY A 87 5.57 -10.12 3.34
CA GLY A 87 6.35 -9.95 4.56
C GLY A 87 7.83 -10.25 4.33
N ALA A 88 8.14 -11.43 3.78
CA ALA A 88 9.51 -11.84 3.46
C ALA A 88 10.21 -10.88 2.50
N ARG A 89 9.52 -10.42 1.44
CA ARG A 89 10.05 -9.41 0.52
C ARG A 89 10.41 -8.11 1.25
N PHE A 90 9.51 -7.57 2.06
CA PHE A 90 9.76 -6.32 2.77
C PHE A 90 10.93 -6.45 3.75
N VAL A 91 11.00 -7.56 4.49
CA VAL A 91 12.13 -7.84 5.38
C VAL A 91 13.42 -7.95 4.59
N ASN A 92 13.42 -8.59 3.42
CA ASN A 92 14.61 -8.67 2.56
C ASN A 92 15.04 -7.29 2.05
N SER A 93 14.10 -6.42 1.66
CA SER A 93 14.37 -5.02 1.30
C SER A 93 15.04 -4.28 2.47
N LEU A 94 14.51 -4.41 3.69
CA LEU A 94 15.09 -3.81 4.89
C LEU A 94 16.50 -4.35 5.19
N LEU A 95 16.70 -5.67 5.13
CA LEU A 95 18.02 -6.28 5.35
C LEU A 95 19.06 -5.85 4.31
N HIS A 96 18.67 -5.66 3.06
CA HIS A 96 19.55 -5.12 2.03
C HIS A 96 19.89 -3.65 2.30
N ALA A 97 18.91 -2.85 2.69
CA ALA A 97 19.09 -1.44 3.02
C ALA A 97 20.02 -1.27 4.23
N MET A 98 19.85 -2.12 5.25
CA MET A 98 20.72 -2.16 6.42
C MET A 98 22.19 -2.47 6.09
N LYS A 99 22.41 -3.24 5.01
CA LYS A 99 23.75 -3.56 4.50
C LYS A 99 24.31 -2.49 3.55
N GLY A 100 23.66 -1.32 3.44
CA GLY A 100 24.07 -0.24 2.55
C GLY A 100 23.91 -0.55 1.06
N ARG A 101 23.04 -1.50 0.70
CA ARG A 101 22.84 -1.90 -0.71
C ARG A 101 21.87 -0.96 -1.42
N GLY A 102 22.40 0.16 -1.90
CA GLY A 102 21.68 1.10 -2.78
C GLY A 102 20.49 1.80 -2.12
N GLU A 103 19.76 2.56 -2.94
CA GLU A 103 18.57 3.30 -2.52
C GLU A 103 17.33 2.39 -2.62
N ILE A 104 16.93 1.80 -1.49
CA ILE A 104 15.79 0.90 -1.43
C ILE A 104 14.56 1.65 -0.96
N VAL A 105 13.59 1.79 -1.88
CA VAL A 105 12.31 2.43 -1.60
C VAL A 105 11.20 1.38 -1.51
N GLU A 106 10.45 1.41 -0.42
CA GLU A 106 9.26 0.58 -0.21
C GLU A 106 8.12 1.45 0.35
N CYS A 107 6.86 1.02 0.18
CA CYS A 107 5.74 1.67 0.86
C CYS A 107 5.55 1.07 2.27
N ALA A 108 5.61 1.93 3.29
CA ALA A 108 5.45 1.53 4.69
C ALA A 108 4.57 2.53 5.42
N PHE A 109 3.85 2.04 6.43
CA PHE A 109 3.03 2.86 7.32
C PHE A 109 3.81 3.15 8.57
N VAL A 110 4.19 4.41 8.70
CA VAL A 110 5.11 4.90 9.72
C VAL A 110 4.54 6.19 10.29
N GLU A 111 5.05 6.58 11.44
CA GLU A 111 4.80 7.90 11.98
C GLU A 111 5.36 8.94 11.01
N SER A 112 4.54 9.91 10.61
CA SER A 112 4.95 10.94 9.64
C SER A 112 3.97 12.10 9.56
N ASP A 113 4.46 13.25 9.11
CA ASP A 113 3.65 14.46 8.84
C ASP A 113 3.16 14.56 7.38
N VAL A 114 3.11 13.42 6.67
CA VAL A 114 2.71 13.37 5.25
C VAL A 114 1.26 13.80 5.04
N SER A 115 0.42 13.65 6.06
CA SER A 115 -0.97 14.10 6.05
C SER A 115 -1.37 14.54 7.45
N GLU A 116 -2.63 14.92 7.63
CA GLU A 116 -3.19 15.33 8.92
C GLU A 116 -3.34 14.18 9.94
N THR A 117 -2.67 13.05 9.75
CA THR A 117 -2.74 11.84 10.59
C THR A 117 -1.36 11.50 11.13
N ASP A 118 -1.25 11.08 12.40
CA ASP A 118 0.05 10.75 13.01
C ASP A 118 0.81 9.64 12.29
N PHE A 119 0.09 8.70 11.67
CA PHE A 119 0.66 7.59 10.92
C PHE A 119 0.08 7.54 9.52
N PHE A 120 0.93 7.39 8.51
CA PHE A 120 0.50 7.34 7.12
C PHE A 120 1.39 6.41 6.31
N ALA A 121 0.82 5.73 5.31
CA ALA A 121 1.60 4.91 4.40
C ALA A 121 2.02 5.75 3.20
N SER A 122 3.32 5.80 2.94
CA SER A 122 3.89 6.43 1.75
C SER A 122 5.18 5.72 1.34
N PRO A 123 5.76 6.03 0.17
CA PRO A 123 7.12 5.61 -0.14
C PRO A 123 8.09 6.12 0.92
N VAL A 124 8.95 5.22 1.40
CA VAL A 124 10.03 5.52 2.35
C VAL A 124 11.34 4.97 1.82
N LEU A 125 12.42 5.73 2.01
CA LEU A 125 13.78 5.27 1.81
C LEU A 125 14.20 4.46 3.03
N LEU A 126 14.57 3.21 2.82
CA LEU A 126 15.16 2.36 3.83
C LEU A 126 16.68 2.50 3.82
N GLY A 127 17.30 2.45 4.99
CA GLY A 127 18.76 2.48 5.15
C GLY A 127 19.26 1.74 6.40
N PRO A 128 20.53 1.96 6.78
CA PRO A 128 21.18 1.35 7.94
C PRO A 128 20.38 1.42 9.24
N ASN A 129 19.67 2.53 9.48
CA ASN A 129 18.96 2.78 10.73
C ASN A 129 17.44 2.67 10.60
N GLY A 130 16.94 1.99 9.57
CA GLY A 130 15.50 1.84 9.31
C GLY A 130 15.01 2.82 8.25
N VAL A 131 14.03 3.65 8.58
CA VAL A 131 13.50 4.67 7.65
C VAL A 131 14.37 5.92 7.72
N GLU A 132 15.06 6.23 6.63
CA GLU A 132 15.96 7.39 6.52
C GLU A 132 15.23 8.60 5.93
N GLN A 133 14.22 8.38 5.08
CA GLN A 133 13.45 9.46 4.45
C GLN A 133 12.02 9.01 4.16
N VAL A 134 11.07 9.94 4.34
CA VAL A 134 9.67 9.78 3.94
C VAL A 134 9.39 10.71 2.75
N PHE A 135 9.01 10.16 1.59
CA PHE A 135 8.84 10.95 0.34
C PHE A 135 7.48 11.66 0.23
N GLY A 136 6.52 11.32 1.08
CA GLY A 136 5.16 11.84 1.01
C GLY A 136 4.32 11.23 -0.11
N ILE A 137 3.20 11.87 -0.44
CA ILE A 137 2.23 11.36 -1.42
C ILE A 137 2.69 11.61 -2.87
N GLY A 138 3.46 12.68 -3.11
CA GLY A 138 3.84 13.11 -4.45
C GLY A 138 2.66 13.71 -5.25
N ASN A 139 2.81 13.76 -6.57
CA ASN A 139 1.79 14.30 -7.47
C ASN A 139 0.64 13.30 -7.66
N VAL A 140 -0.59 13.76 -7.45
CA VAL A 140 -1.80 12.93 -7.61
C VAL A 140 -2.78 13.58 -8.55
N ASN A 141 -3.56 12.77 -9.26
CA ASN A 141 -4.62 13.28 -10.13
C ASN A 141 -5.90 13.59 -9.33
N LYS A 142 -6.90 14.17 -10.00
CA LYS A 142 -8.17 14.56 -9.38
C LYS A 142 -8.88 13.37 -8.72
N TYR A 143 -8.90 12.20 -9.35
CA TYR A 143 -9.57 11.01 -8.82
C TYR A 143 -8.87 10.51 -7.55
N GLU A 144 -7.55 10.38 -7.58
CA GLU A 144 -6.72 9.98 -6.43
C GLU A 144 -6.84 10.96 -5.26
N THR A 145 -6.97 12.26 -5.56
CA THR A 145 -7.23 13.30 -4.55
C THR A 145 -8.57 13.05 -3.82
N GLU A 146 -9.64 12.70 -4.55
CA GLU A 146 -10.93 12.35 -3.93
C GLU A 146 -10.85 11.06 -3.10
N LEU A 147 -10.05 10.07 -3.55
CA LEU A 147 -9.79 8.87 -2.74
C LEU A 147 -9.07 9.20 -1.44
N LEU A 148 -8.09 10.11 -1.46
CA LEU A 148 -7.39 10.56 -0.25
C LEU A 148 -8.33 11.31 0.71
N LYS A 149 -9.16 12.22 0.19
CA LYS A 149 -10.14 12.96 1.00
C LYS A 149 -11.09 12.04 1.77
N THR A 150 -11.49 10.94 1.16
CA THR A 150 -12.35 9.93 1.82
C THR A 150 -11.57 9.01 2.75
N ALA A 151 -10.31 8.69 2.43
CA ALA A 151 -9.46 7.82 3.23
C ALA A 151 -8.99 8.45 4.55
N ILE A 152 -8.62 9.74 4.55
CA ILE A 152 -7.99 10.41 5.71
C ILE A 152 -8.89 10.41 6.95
N PRO A 153 -10.19 10.76 6.91
CA PRO A 153 -11.06 10.75 8.09
C PRO A 153 -11.19 9.35 8.73
N GLU A 154 -11.35 8.32 7.90
CA GLU A 154 -11.42 6.93 8.37
C GLU A 154 -10.07 6.47 8.95
N LEU A 155 -8.96 6.91 8.36
CA LEU A 155 -7.63 6.62 8.89
C LEU A 155 -7.41 7.27 10.26
N LYS A 156 -7.79 8.54 10.45
CA LYS A 156 -7.75 9.23 11.76
C LYS A 156 -8.50 8.45 12.83
N LYS A 157 -9.72 7.99 12.52
CA LYS A 157 -10.54 7.17 13.43
C LYS A 157 -9.83 5.86 13.82
N ASN A 158 -9.24 5.17 12.83
CA ASN A 158 -8.55 3.90 13.07
C ASN A 158 -7.28 4.08 13.92
N ILE A 159 -6.52 5.15 13.69
CA ILE A 159 -5.34 5.50 14.51
C ILE A 159 -5.75 5.85 15.93
N GLN A 160 -6.76 6.70 16.10
CA GLN A 160 -7.24 7.11 17.42
C GLN A 160 -7.71 5.89 18.22
N ARG A 161 -8.44 4.97 17.59
CA ARG A 161 -8.86 3.73 18.23
C ARG A 161 -7.67 2.90 18.74
N GLY A 162 -6.58 2.85 17.98
CA GLY A 162 -5.33 2.19 18.39
C GLY A 162 -4.68 2.88 19.59
N LYS A 163 -4.57 4.21 19.56
CA LYS A 163 -4.03 5.02 20.66
C LYS A 163 -4.86 4.88 21.94
N ASP A 164 -6.19 4.98 21.82
CA ASP A 164 -7.13 4.84 22.96
C ASP A 164 -7.06 3.45 23.60
N PHE A 165 -6.81 2.41 22.79
CA PHE A 165 -6.62 1.07 23.32
C PHE A 165 -5.29 0.96 24.09
N ALA A 166 -4.20 1.47 23.51
CA ALA A 166 -2.88 1.44 24.15
C ALA A 166 -2.84 2.26 25.44
N ALA A 167 -3.49 3.43 25.50
CA ALA A 167 -3.51 4.29 26.68
C ALA A 167 -4.28 3.73 27.88
N LYS A 168 -5.01 2.63 27.71
CA LYS A 168 -5.75 1.94 28.78
C LYS A 168 -4.90 0.90 29.52
N TYR A 169 -3.67 0.66 29.07
CA TYR A 169 -2.72 -0.29 29.65
C TYR A 169 -1.35 0.37 29.81
#